data_AF-A0A0G2AIL2-F1
#
_entry.id   AF-A0A0G2AIL2-F1
#
_cell.length_a   1.000
_cell.length_b   1.000
_cell.length_c   1.000
_cell.angle_alpha   90.00
_cell.angle_beta   90.00
_cell.angle_gamma   90.00
#
_symmetry.space_group_name_H-M   'P 1'
#
loop_
_entity.id
_entity.type
_entity.pdbx_description
1 polymer ?
#
loop_
_entity_poly.entity_id
_entity_poly.type
_entity_poly.pdbx_seq_one_letter_code
_entity_poly.pdbx_strand_id
1 'polypeptide(L)' 'MKPTNVGVCTTCQAPLLPHTACKNCGIYKGKQVIDTTRDMKREANKAVASVKDHDHDHNHEEGAAESKDEKAS' A
#
# COMPACT_ATOMS: atom_id res chain seq x y z
N MET A 1 -3.88 -31.35 1.63
CA MET A 1 -4.35 -29.97 1.92
C MET A 1 -5.83 -30.03 2.27
N LYS A 2 -6.30 -29.24 3.24
CA LYS A 2 -7.74 -29.17 3.59
C LYS A 2 -8.37 -27.98 2.85
N PRO A 3 -9.54 -28.15 2.20
CA PRO A 3 -10.17 -27.06 1.46
C PRO A 3 -10.63 -25.97 2.42
N THR A 4 -10.30 -24.72 2.09
CA THR A 4 -10.79 -23.55 2.83
C THR A 4 -12.14 -23.15 2.26
N ASN A 5 -13.17 -23.10 3.11
CA ASN A 5 -14.48 -22.60 2.71
C ASN A 5 -14.42 -21.08 2.56
N VAL A 6 -14.77 -20.60 1.37
CA VAL A 6 -14.90 -19.17 1.05
C VAL A 6 -16.39 -18.86 0.95
N GLY A 7 -16.86 -17.92 1.78
CA GLY A 7 -18.22 -17.40 1.74
C GLY A 7 -18.31 -16.11 0.93
N VAL A 8 -19.47 -15.47 0.97
CA VAL A 8 -19.73 -14.20 0.30
C VAL A 8 -20.15 -13.15 1.33
N CYS A 9 -19.63 -11.93 1.19
CA CYS A 9 -20.01 -10.80 2.03
C CYS A 9 -21.47 -10.39 1.75
N THR A 10 -22.24 -10.13 2.79
CA THR A 10 -23.64 -9.73 2.67
C THR A 10 -23.82 -8.30 2.18
N THR A 11 -22.83 -7.42 2.37
CA THR A 11 -22.96 -5.99 2.00
C THR A 11 -22.48 -5.69 0.58
N CYS A 12 -21.36 -6.27 0.15
CA CYS A 12 -20.75 -5.95 -1.14
C CYS A 12 -20.56 -7.15 -2.08
N GLN A 13 -21.03 -8.34 -1.67
CA GLN A 13 -20.92 -9.59 -2.44
C GLN A 13 -19.48 -10.03 -2.79
N ALA A 14 -18.46 -9.48 -2.13
CA ALA A 14 -17.08 -9.93 -2.30
C ALA A 14 -16.83 -11.30 -1.61
N PRO A 15 -15.88 -12.12 -2.12
CA PRO A 15 -15.47 -13.35 -1.47
C PRO A 15 -14.88 -13.06 -0.07
N LEU A 16 -15.33 -13.80 0.93
CA LEU A 16 -15.03 -13.57 2.33
C LEU A 16 -14.62 -14.87 3.02
N LEU A 17 -13.54 -14.79 3.80
CA LEU A 17 -13.13 -15.89 4.67
C LEU A 17 -13.98 -15.89 5.95
N PRO A 18 -14.33 -17.07 6.49
CA PRO A 18 -15.02 -17.17 7.76
C PRO A 18 -14.22 -16.48 8.87
N HIS A 19 -14.93 -15.94 9.86
CA HIS A 19 -14.35 -15.23 11.01
C HIS A 19 -13.46 -14.02 10.69
N THR A 20 -13.56 -13.46 9.47
CA THR A 20 -12.77 -12.29 9.06
C THR A 20 -13.70 -11.14 8.64
N ALA A 21 -13.26 -9.89 8.85
CA ALA A 21 -13.91 -8.72 8.28
C ALA A 21 -13.75 -8.68 6.75
N CYS A 22 -14.71 -8.10 6.04
CA CYS A 22 -14.59 -7.95 4.60
C CYS A 22 -13.41 -7.03 4.24
N LYS A 23 -12.48 -7.51 3.42
CA LYS A 23 -11.34 -6.72 2.94
C LYS A 23 -11.75 -5.60 1.98
N ASN A 24 -12.93 -5.71 1.37
CA ASN A 24 -13.39 -4.79 0.34
C ASN A 24 -14.23 -3.66 0.96
N CYS A 25 -15.24 -4.00 1.76
CA CYS A 25 -16.12 -3.01 2.41
C CYS A 25 -15.81 -2.75 3.90
N GLY A 26 -14.94 -3.53 4.53
CA GLY A 26 -14.56 -3.32 5.93
C GLY A 26 -15.57 -3.75 7.00
N ILE A 27 -16.63 -4.47 6.62
CA ILE A 27 -17.73 -4.84 7.53
C ILE A 27 -17.53 -6.24 8.13
N TYR A 28 -17.84 -6.36 9.42
CA TYR A 28 -17.97 -7.64 10.14
C TYR A 28 -19.23 -7.61 11.00
N LYS A 29 -20.10 -8.63 10.86
CA LYS A 29 -21.38 -8.74 11.60
C LYS A 29 -22.24 -7.46 11.57
N GLY A 30 -22.30 -6.79 10.42
CA GLY A 30 -23.10 -5.58 10.22
C GLY A 30 -22.50 -4.31 10.86
N LYS A 31 -21.27 -4.36 11.38
CA LYS A 31 -20.56 -3.20 11.90
C LYS A 31 -19.35 -2.90 11.02
N GLN A 32 -19.13 -1.61 10.74
CA GLN A 32 -17.92 -1.14 10.07
C GLN A 32 -16.74 -1.27 11.05
N VAL A 33 -15.78 -2.14 10.75
CA VAL A 33 -14.60 -2.37 11.60
C VAL A 33 -13.31 -1.87 10.95
N ILE A 34 -13.30 -1.70 9.63
CA ILE A 34 -12.20 -1.10 8.87
C ILE A 34 -12.76 0.11 8.12
N ASP A 35 -12.16 1.29 8.29
CA ASP A 35 -12.53 2.46 7.49
C ASP A 35 -11.85 2.37 6.12
N THR A 36 -12.58 1.88 5.12
CA THR A 36 -12.09 1.79 3.74
C THR A 36 -12.34 3.06 2.92
N THR A 37 -13.00 4.07 3.48
CA THR A 37 -13.42 5.27 2.72
C THR A 37 -12.23 6.07 2.21
N ARG A 38 -11.16 6.11 3.01
CA ARG A 38 -9.91 6.80 2.67
C ARG A 38 -9.18 6.11 1.52
N ASP A 39 -9.18 4.78 1.52
CA ASP A 39 -8.54 3.98 0.49
C ASP A 39 -9.32 4.03 -0.82
N MET A 40 -10.65 3.93 -0.77
CA MET A 40 -11.49 4.07 -1.97
C MET A 40 -11.31 5.43 -2.63
N LYS A 41 -11.20 6.51 -1.85
CA LYS A 41 -10.95 7.86 -2.38
C LYS A 41 -9.54 8.00 -2.95
N ARG A 42 -8.54 7.39 -2.33
CA ARG A 42 -7.17 7.34 -2.86
C ARG A 42 -7.12 6.55 -4.15
N GLU A 43 -7.78 5.41 -4.25
CA GLU A 43 -7.81 4.59 -5.47
C GLU A 43 -8.49 5.33 -6.61
N ALA A 44 -9.62 5.99 -6.35
CA ALA A 44 -10.29 6.86 -7.32
C ALA A 44 -9.39 8.03 -7.75
N ASN A 45 -8.68 8.66 -6.82
CA ASN A 45 -7.76 9.75 -7.14
C ASN A 45 -6.49 9.25 -7.86
N LYS A 46 -6.02 8.03 -7.56
CA LYS A 46 -4.84 7.42 -8.17
C LYS A 46 -5.08 7.09 -9.64
N ALA A 47 -6.27 6.61 -9.98
CA ALA A 47 -6.67 6.40 -11.38
C ALA A 47 -6.65 7.70 -12.20
N VAL A 48 -6.86 8.86 -11.56
CA VAL A 48 -6.78 10.17 -12.24
C VAL A 48 -5.42 10.86 -12.09
N ALA A 49 -4.62 10.49 -11.09
CA ALA A 49 -3.31 11.08 -10.80
C ALA A 49 -2.12 10.33 -11.43
N SER A 50 -2.32 9.10 -11.93
CA SER A 50 -1.26 8.30 -12.57
C SER A 50 -0.76 8.86 -13.90
N VAL A 51 -1.20 10.05 -14.32
CA VAL A 51 -0.65 10.82 -15.45
C VAL A 51 0.36 11.90 -15.02
N LYS A 52 0.84 11.89 -13.76
CA LYS A 52 1.89 12.82 -13.34
C LYS A 52 3.14 12.05 -12.93
N ASP A 53 4.03 11.90 -13.90
CA ASP A 53 5.40 11.44 -13.75
C ASP A 53 6.08 12.27 -12.67
N HIS A 54 6.38 11.64 -11.54
CA HIS A 54 7.18 12.26 -10.49
C HIS A 54 8.63 11.85 -10.74
N ASP A 55 9.30 12.59 -11.62
CA ASP A 55 10.76 12.57 -11.76
C ASP A 55 11.35 12.97 -10.40
N HIS A 56 11.86 11.98 -9.68
CA HIS A 56 12.67 12.22 -8.50
C HIS A 56 14.14 12.11 -8.90
N ASP A 57 14.64 13.20 -9.47
CA ASP A 57 16.05 13.40 -9.76
C ASP A 57 16.81 13.54 -8.44
N HIS A 58 17.45 12.46 -8.01
CA HIS A 58 18.47 12.50 -6.97
C HIS A 58 19.84 12.64 -7.65
N ASN A 59 20.15 13.84 -8.14
CA ASN A 59 21.51 14.22 -8.46
C ASN A 59 22.30 14.32 -7.15
N HIS A 60 23.06 13.26 -6.83
CA HIS A 60 24.10 13.30 -5.81
C HIS A 60 25.40 13.70 -6.50
N GLU A 61 25.70 15.01 -6.51
CA GLU A 61 27.04 15.52 -6.78
C GLU A 61 27.95 15.08 -5.62
N GLU A 62 28.74 14.04 -5.84
CA GLU A 62 29.84 13.67 -4.94
C GLU A 62 31.00 14.65 -5.14
N GLY A 63 30.91 15.77 -4.42
CA GLY A 63 31.99 16.73 -4.25
C GLY A 63 32.78 16.46 -2.97
N ALA A 64 34.00 15.97 -3.15
CA ALA A 64 35.19 16.17 -2.32
C ALA A 64 35.14 15.80 -0.82
N ALA A 65 35.81 14.69 -0.49
CA ALA A 65 36.55 14.57 0.76
C ALA A 65 37.97 14.04 0.47
N GLU A 66 38.86 14.98 0.15
CA GLU A 66 40.30 14.85 0.34
C GLU A 66 40.59 14.46 1.80
N SER A 67 41.29 13.34 2.02
CA SER A 67 42.06 13.12 3.24
C SER A 67 43.44 12.58 2.88
N LYS A 68 44.44 13.39 3.25
CA LYS A 68 45.87 13.20 3.11
C LYS A 68 46.34 12.02 3.99
N ASP A 69 47.12 11.11 3.43
CA ASP A 69 48.03 10.25 4.19
C ASP A 69 49.37 10.20 3.47
N GLU A 70 50.16 11.26 3.68
CA GLU A 70 51.58 11.30 3.39
C GLU A 70 52.32 11.09 4.73
N LYS A 71 52.73 9.84 5.01
CA LYS A 71 53.80 9.53 5.97
C LYS A 71 54.33 8.09 5.82
N ALA A 72 55.67 7.98 5.86
CA ALA A 72 56.55 6.78 5.84
C ALA A 72 56.95 6.31 4.42
N SER A 73 58.22 6.23 4.03
CA SER A 73 59.53 6.37 4.68
C SER A 73 60.60 6.67 3.64
#